data_AF-A0A846NM15-F1
#
_entry.id   AF-A0A846NM15-F1
#
_cell.length_a   1.000
_cell.length_b   1.000
_cell.length_c   1.000
_cell.angle_alpha   90.00
_cell.angle_beta   90.00
_cell.angle_gamma   90.00
#
_symmetry.space_group_name_H-M   'P 1'
#
loop_
_entity.id
_entity.type
_entity.pdbx_description
1 polymer ?
#
loop_
_entity_poly.entity_id
_entity_poly.type
_entity_poly.pdbx_seq_one_letter_code
_entity_poly.pdbx_strand_id
1 'polypeptide(L)'
;MKVKFNKYAPEVDVPEKRLTPRCDKCPVITCWPKNPRDLLKGPQNCPMKNYPDIIKKAKDIYLDEKRDERDLQLVAARLEAISSRTPPGGTEINMALTRVEEIVQFAKMMGWKKIGIAHCIGLIGEAKILAEFLELRGFEVACVNCKMGGIEKTEIGLKEYEKVRMLSYEAICDNVAQALVLNEEKTDLNIVLGLCMGHDITFSMNSKAPHTTLIVKDRRTGHNPAVPLYQGYPPCNFYYGRMRSVPSETGGR
;
A
#
# COMPACT_ATOMS: atom_id res chain seq x y z
N MET A 1 24.56 -10.52 -21.22
CA MET A 1 24.51 -9.04 -21.32
C MET A 1 24.90 -8.44 -19.98
N LYS A 2 25.87 -7.52 -19.95
CA LYS A 2 26.24 -6.80 -18.72
C LYS A 2 25.41 -5.54 -18.54
N VAL A 3 25.01 -5.27 -17.31
CA VAL A 3 24.16 -4.11 -16.98
C VAL A 3 24.73 -3.37 -15.78
N LYS A 4 24.81 -2.04 -15.89
CA LYS A 4 25.17 -1.14 -14.79
C LYS A 4 23.95 -0.41 -14.25
N PHE A 5 23.36 -0.91 -13.17
CA PHE A 5 22.18 -0.29 -12.56
C PHE A 5 22.53 0.73 -11.46
N ASN A 6 23.63 0.56 -10.73
CA ASN A 6 24.07 1.48 -9.67
C ASN A 6 25.34 2.25 -10.08
N LYS A 7 25.47 3.52 -9.66
CA LYS A 7 26.64 4.35 -9.97
C LYS A 7 27.93 3.80 -9.33
N TYR A 8 27.80 3.23 -8.14
CA TYR A 8 28.91 2.81 -7.26
C TYR A 8 29.15 1.29 -7.25
N ALA A 9 28.19 0.49 -7.73
CA ALA A 9 28.37 -0.95 -7.90
C ALA A 9 28.97 -1.29 -9.28
N PRO A 10 29.71 -2.40 -9.42
CA PRO A 10 30.18 -2.87 -10.72
C PRO A 10 29.01 -3.32 -11.61
N GLU A 11 29.30 -3.53 -12.88
CA GLU A 11 28.35 -4.14 -13.81
C GLU A 11 28.09 -5.59 -13.43
N VAL A 12 26.87 -6.05 -13.70
CA VAL A 12 26.42 -7.41 -13.37
C VAL A 12 25.90 -8.07 -14.64
N ASP A 13 26.26 -9.34 -14.84
CA ASP A 13 25.70 -10.16 -15.90
C ASP A 13 24.23 -10.48 -15.63
N VAL A 14 23.38 -10.31 -16.65
CA VAL A 14 22.00 -10.82 -16.60
C VAL A 14 22.07 -12.34 -16.73
N PRO A 15 21.62 -13.11 -15.72
CA PRO A 15 21.69 -14.58 -15.78
C PRO A 15 20.69 -15.12 -16.82
N GLU A 16 21.08 -16.17 -17.52
CA GLU A 16 20.21 -16.86 -18.50
C GLU A 16 18.98 -17.46 -17.82
N LYS A 17 19.17 -18.04 -16.63
CA LYS A 17 18.10 -18.56 -15.79
C LYS A 17 17.99 -17.75 -14.50
N ARG A 18 16.81 -17.17 -14.29
CA ARG A 18 16.50 -16.43 -13.06
C ARG A 18 16.10 -17.38 -11.93
N LEU A 19 16.43 -16.98 -10.70
CA LEU A 19 16.09 -17.66 -9.47
C LEU A 19 15.02 -16.84 -8.74
N THR A 20 14.01 -17.53 -8.19
CA THR A 20 12.94 -16.87 -7.44
C THR A 20 13.49 -16.09 -6.23
N PRO A 21 13.19 -14.78 -6.13
CA PRO A 21 13.58 -13.99 -4.98
C PRO A 21 13.02 -14.52 -3.66
N ARG A 22 13.87 -14.58 -2.62
CA ARG A 22 13.49 -14.93 -1.24
C ARG A 22 14.15 -13.99 -0.24
N CYS A 23 13.82 -12.71 -0.33
CA CYS A 23 14.35 -11.69 0.60
C CYS A 23 13.98 -12.01 2.07
N ASP A 24 12.87 -12.72 2.29
CA ASP A 24 12.43 -13.27 3.58
C ASP A 24 13.41 -14.27 4.20
N LYS A 25 14.32 -14.85 3.40
CA LYS A 25 15.35 -15.82 3.83
C LYS A 25 16.78 -15.27 3.66
N CYS A 26 16.95 -13.96 3.45
CA CYS A 26 18.26 -13.38 3.18
C CYS A 26 19.12 -13.33 4.46
N PRO A 27 20.34 -13.92 4.47
CA PRO A 27 21.17 -13.96 5.68
C PRO A 27 22.01 -12.70 5.92
N VAL A 28 22.09 -11.77 4.96
CA VAL A 28 23.13 -10.71 4.95
C VAL A 28 22.63 -9.29 4.70
N ILE A 29 21.33 -9.08 4.41
CA ILE A 29 20.68 -7.75 4.15
C ILE A 29 21.59 -6.74 3.43
N THR A 30 22.12 -7.17 2.29
CA THR A 30 23.04 -6.38 1.45
C THR A 30 22.43 -5.08 0.88
N CYS A 31 21.10 -4.99 0.83
CA CYS A 31 20.35 -3.84 0.31
C CYS A 31 20.36 -2.62 1.24
N TRP A 32 20.84 -2.75 2.48
CA TRP A 32 21.10 -1.62 3.37
C TRP A 32 22.60 -1.55 3.72
N PRO A 33 23.46 -1.21 2.74
CA PRO A 33 24.90 -1.29 2.93
C PRO A 33 25.48 -0.04 3.60
N LYS A 34 26.59 -0.21 4.35
CA LYS A 34 27.45 0.91 4.77
C LYS A 34 28.33 1.42 3.61
N ASN A 35 28.71 0.51 2.69
CA ASN A 35 29.45 0.84 1.49
C ASN A 35 28.67 0.39 0.25
N PRO A 36 28.38 1.26 -0.73
CA PRO A 36 27.63 0.88 -1.94
C PRO A 36 28.21 -0.32 -2.72
N ARG A 37 29.49 -0.65 -2.56
CA ARG A 37 30.11 -1.85 -3.16
C ARG A 37 29.58 -3.16 -2.56
N ASP A 38 28.97 -3.11 -1.37
CA ASP A 38 28.43 -4.27 -0.68
C ASP A 38 27.11 -4.78 -1.25
N LEU A 39 26.44 -4.02 -2.14
CA LEU A 39 25.13 -4.35 -2.74
C LEU A 39 25.08 -5.71 -3.45
N LEU A 40 26.24 -6.25 -3.84
CA LEU A 40 26.36 -7.55 -4.52
C LEU A 40 26.87 -8.66 -3.60
N LYS A 41 26.80 -8.49 -2.27
CA LYS A 41 27.16 -9.55 -1.30
C LYS A 41 25.99 -10.47 -0.95
N GLY A 42 24.79 -10.19 -1.47
CA GLY A 42 23.61 -11.04 -1.28
C GLY A 42 23.72 -12.46 -1.85
N PRO A 43 22.78 -13.37 -1.50
CA PRO A 43 22.72 -14.72 -2.06
C PRO A 43 22.48 -14.71 -3.58
N GLN A 44 22.64 -15.85 -4.24
CA GLN A 44 22.51 -15.96 -5.70
C GLN A 44 21.11 -15.59 -6.22
N ASN A 45 20.06 -15.83 -5.43
CA ASN A 45 18.69 -15.43 -5.75
C ASN A 45 18.34 -14.00 -5.30
N CYS A 46 19.32 -13.17 -4.95
CA CYS A 46 19.10 -11.76 -4.65
C CYS A 46 18.62 -11.03 -5.91
N PRO A 47 17.52 -10.23 -5.83
CA PRO A 47 17.05 -9.43 -6.96
C PRO A 47 18.13 -8.55 -7.60
N MET A 48 19.03 -7.97 -6.80
CA MET A 48 20.12 -7.12 -7.29
C MET A 48 21.14 -7.85 -8.17
N LYS A 49 21.29 -9.17 -8.01
CA LYS A 49 22.15 -10.00 -8.86
C LYS A 49 21.38 -10.61 -10.03
N ASN A 50 20.12 -10.97 -9.79
CA ASN A 50 19.38 -11.86 -10.67
C ASN A 50 18.46 -11.11 -11.66
N TYR A 51 18.13 -9.84 -11.38
CA TYR A 51 17.28 -8.98 -12.20
C TYR A 51 17.91 -7.60 -12.50
N PRO A 52 19.22 -7.51 -12.84
CA PRO A 52 19.90 -6.22 -12.97
C PRO A 52 19.36 -5.37 -14.15
N ASP A 53 18.87 -6.00 -15.21
CA ASP A 53 18.20 -5.35 -16.35
C ASP A 53 16.87 -4.71 -15.95
N ILE A 54 16.09 -5.36 -15.08
CA ILE A 54 14.81 -4.83 -14.59
C ILE A 54 15.05 -3.67 -13.63
N ILE A 55 16.05 -3.77 -12.75
CA ILE A 55 16.43 -2.67 -11.84
C ILE A 55 16.93 -1.47 -12.65
N LYS A 56 17.69 -1.71 -13.72
CA LYS A 56 18.10 -0.64 -14.64
C LYS A 56 16.89 0.01 -15.32
N LYS A 57 15.93 -0.77 -15.84
CA LYS A 57 14.67 -0.23 -16.40
C LYS A 57 13.90 0.61 -15.39
N ALA A 58 13.77 0.15 -14.14
CA ALA A 58 13.10 0.91 -13.08
C ALA A 58 13.85 2.22 -12.78
N LYS A 59 15.18 2.19 -12.73
CA LYS A 59 15.98 3.41 -12.60
C LYS A 59 15.75 4.38 -13.75
N ASP A 60 15.64 3.90 -14.98
CA ASP A 60 15.41 4.75 -16.14
C ASP A 60 14.04 5.45 -16.08
N ILE A 61 13.00 4.81 -15.51
CA ILE A 61 11.73 5.47 -15.19
C ILE A 61 11.94 6.64 -14.21
N TYR A 62 12.71 6.43 -13.13
CA TYR A 62 12.97 7.49 -12.14
C TYR A 62 13.93 8.59 -12.63
N LEU A 63 14.64 8.38 -13.74
CA LEU A 63 15.50 9.40 -14.34
C LEU A 63 14.79 10.18 -15.45
N ASP A 64 13.66 9.69 -15.94
CA ASP A 64 12.83 10.40 -16.91
C ASP A 64 11.99 11.49 -16.23
N GLU A 65 12.28 12.74 -16.56
CA GLU A 65 11.60 13.92 -16.00
C GLU A 65 10.14 14.06 -16.45
N LYS A 66 9.68 13.25 -17.42
CA LYS A 66 8.31 13.29 -17.93
C LYS A 66 7.39 12.27 -17.28
N ARG A 67 7.88 11.52 -16.28
CA ARG A 67 7.15 10.41 -15.65
C ARG A 67 6.60 10.81 -14.28
N ASP A 68 5.31 10.61 -14.09
CA ASP A 68 4.64 10.86 -12.80
C ASP A 68 5.27 10.04 -11.67
N GLU A 69 5.75 8.82 -11.95
CA GLU A 69 6.40 7.98 -10.93
C GLU A 69 7.67 8.62 -10.36
N ARG A 70 8.41 9.37 -11.19
CA ARG A 70 9.58 10.12 -10.73
C ARG A 70 9.16 11.21 -9.75
N ASP A 71 8.16 12.00 -10.10
CA ASP A 71 7.74 13.14 -9.29
C ASP A 71 7.12 12.68 -7.96
N LEU A 72 6.30 11.63 -7.99
CA LEU A 72 5.78 10.97 -6.80
C LEU A 72 6.92 10.48 -5.89
N GLN A 73 7.92 9.79 -6.45
CA GLN A 73 9.02 9.24 -5.67
C GLN A 73 9.94 10.34 -5.11
N LEU A 74 10.15 11.42 -5.86
CA LEU A 74 10.95 12.57 -5.42
C LEU A 74 10.28 13.31 -4.27
N VAL A 75 8.97 13.56 -4.36
CA VAL A 75 8.20 14.18 -3.28
C VAL A 75 8.12 13.25 -2.07
N ALA A 76 7.97 11.94 -2.27
CA ALA A 76 7.96 10.96 -1.18
C ALA A 76 9.28 10.97 -0.38
N ALA A 77 10.42 10.95 -1.07
CA ALA A 77 11.73 11.01 -0.42
C ALA A 77 11.96 12.33 0.34
N ARG A 78 11.46 13.45 -0.19
CA ARG A 78 11.51 14.75 0.50
C ARG A 78 10.62 14.77 1.73
N LEU A 79 9.41 14.22 1.64
CA LEU A 79 8.49 14.12 2.78
C LEU A 79 9.07 13.22 3.87
N GLU A 80 9.67 12.09 3.51
CA GLU A 80 10.36 11.20 4.46
C GLU A 80 11.43 11.97 5.24
N ALA A 81 12.23 12.80 4.57
CA ALA A 81 13.22 13.65 5.23
C ALA A 81 12.63 14.76 6.12
N ILE A 82 11.45 15.29 5.79
CA ILE A 82 10.74 16.29 6.62
C ILE A 82 10.10 15.63 7.85
N SER A 83 9.52 14.44 7.65
CA SER A 83 8.87 13.65 8.68
C SER A 83 9.90 13.02 9.61
N SER A 84 11.11 12.72 9.13
CA SER A 84 12.20 12.15 9.92
C SER A 84 13.00 13.21 10.67
N ARG A 85 13.20 13.03 11.97
CA ARG A 85 14.11 13.83 12.80
C ARG A 85 15.05 12.92 13.58
N THR A 86 16.34 13.14 13.46
CA THR A 86 17.31 12.56 14.38
C THR A 86 17.58 13.58 15.49
N PRO A 87 17.25 13.28 16.76
CA PRO A 87 17.52 14.20 17.86
C PRO A 87 19.04 14.43 18.02
N PRO A 88 19.48 15.60 18.49
CA PRO A 88 20.90 15.87 18.73
C PRO A 88 21.53 14.78 19.61
N GLY A 89 22.60 14.16 19.12
CA GLY A 89 23.31 13.08 19.84
C GLY A 89 22.65 11.69 19.80
N GLY A 90 21.49 11.54 19.14
CA GLY A 90 20.82 10.26 18.93
C GLY A 90 21.22 9.56 17.63
N THR A 91 21.02 8.24 17.58
CA THR A 91 21.17 7.43 16.35
C THR A 91 19.81 7.03 15.76
N GLU A 92 18.72 7.40 16.42
CA GLU A 92 17.37 6.97 16.06
C GLU A 92 16.69 7.97 15.13
N ILE A 93 15.79 7.47 14.27
CA ILE A 93 14.95 8.28 13.40
C ILE A 93 13.58 8.40 14.08
N ASN A 94 13.23 9.61 14.50
CA ASN A 94 11.92 9.91 15.07
C ASN A 94 11.01 10.48 13.99
N MET A 95 9.86 9.86 13.78
CA MET A 95 8.83 10.37 12.87
C MET A 95 8.01 11.46 13.56
N ALA A 96 8.04 12.66 13.01
CA ALA A 96 7.43 13.87 13.55
C ALA A 96 5.98 14.08 13.07
N LEU A 97 5.59 13.44 11.97
CA LEU A 97 4.25 13.57 11.38
C LEU A 97 3.48 12.25 11.49
N THR A 98 2.19 12.36 11.72
CA THR A 98 1.25 11.25 11.54
C THR A 98 0.99 10.99 10.05
N ARG A 99 0.51 9.79 9.71
CA ARG A 99 0.16 9.46 8.30
C ARG A 99 -0.89 10.41 7.71
N VAL A 100 -1.82 10.92 8.51
CA VAL A 100 -2.83 11.88 8.05
C VAL A 100 -2.18 13.23 7.70
N GLU A 101 -1.20 13.67 8.50
CA GLU A 101 -0.42 14.88 8.21
C GLU A 101 0.52 14.68 7.01
N GLU A 102 1.10 13.50 6.87
CA GLU A 102 1.91 13.13 5.69
C GLU A 102 1.08 13.24 4.41
N ILE A 103 -0.17 12.76 4.38
CA ILE A 103 -1.06 12.90 3.21
C ILE A 103 -1.26 14.38 2.83
N VAL A 104 -1.55 15.23 3.82
CA VAL A 104 -1.74 16.67 3.59
C VAL A 104 -0.47 17.31 3.04
N GLN A 105 0.68 17.04 3.65
CA GLN A 105 1.94 17.62 3.19
C GLN A 105 2.32 17.10 1.81
N PHE A 106 2.19 15.80 1.57
CA PHE A 106 2.46 15.17 0.28
C PHE A 106 1.59 15.80 -0.81
N ALA A 107 0.28 15.89 -0.60
CA ALA A 107 -0.65 16.45 -1.58
C ALA A 107 -0.35 17.93 -1.86
N LYS A 108 0.02 18.72 -0.85
CA LYS A 108 0.46 20.11 -1.05
C LYS A 108 1.74 20.21 -1.87
N MET A 109 2.72 19.35 -1.61
CA MET A 109 3.99 19.31 -2.35
C MET A 109 3.81 18.87 -3.81
N MET A 110 2.81 18.01 -4.07
CA MET A 110 2.40 17.62 -5.43
C MET A 110 1.57 18.69 -6.14
N GLY A 111 1.10 19.73 -5.43
CA GLY A 111 0.23 20.77 -5.99
C GLY A 111 -1.22 20.33 -6.19
N TRP A 112 -1.60 19.16 -5.65
CA TRP A 112 -2.95 18.60 -5.75
C TRP A 112 -3.98 19.46 -5.03
N LYS A 113 -5.21 19.46 -5.55
CA LYS A 113 -6.31 20.31 -5.10
C LYS A 113 -7.53 19.51 -4.67
N LYS A 114 -7.81 18.39 -5.33
CA LYS A 114 -9.00 17.59 -5.06
C LYS A 114 -8.66 16.18 -4.63
N ILE A 115 -9.11 15.77 -3.45
CA ILE A 115 -8.83 14.47 -2.86
C ILE A 115 -10.11 13.64 -2.82
N GLY A 116 -10.04 12.44 -3.40
CA GLY A 116 -11.09 11.44 -3.29
C GLY A 116 -10.94 10.63 -2.00
N ILE A 117 -12.06 10.25 -1.39
CA ILE A 117 -12.11 9.32 -0.27
C ILE A 117 -13.05 8.18 -0.67
N ALA A 118 -12.49 6.99 -0.89
CA ALA A 118 -13.24 5.76 -1.09
C ALA A 118 -13.30 5.00 0.25
N HIS A 119 -14.46 5.01 0.89
CA HIS A 119 -14.60 4.46 2.25
C HIS A 119 -15.60 3.32 2.37
N CYS A 120 -15.36 2.44 3.35
CA CYS A 120 -16.34 1.44 3.74
C CYS A 120 -17.47 2.09 4.56
N ILE A 121 -18.71 1.61 4.39
CA ILE A 121 -19.85 2.01 5.22
C ILE A 121 -19.58 1.89 6.72
N GLY A 122 -18.79 0.88 7.13
CA GLY A 122 -18.40 0.69 8.53
C GLY A 122 -17.30 1.64 9.03
N LEU A 123 -16.86 2.60 8.23
CA LEU A 123 -15.93 3.69 8.58
C LEU A 123 -16.51 5.07 8.22
N ILE A 124 -17.84 5.20 8.18
CA ILE A 124 -18.46 6.48 7.80
C ILE A 124 -18.13 7.62 8.76
N GLY A 125 -17.91 7.33 10.05
CA GLY A 125 -17.51 8.32 11.04
C GLY A 125 -16.10 8.86 10.77
N GLU A 126 -15.16 7.95 10.56
CA GLU A 126 -13.77 8.27 10.21
C GLU A 126 -13.68 9.00 8.86
N ALA A 127 -14.52 8.63 7.89
CA ALA A 127 -14.58 9.31 6.60
C ALA A 127 -15.04 10.77 6.73
N LYS A 128 -16.03 11.04 7.59
CA LYS A 128 -16.50 12.41 7.86
C LYS A 128 -15.41 13.27 8.50
N ILE A 129 -14.76 12.75 9.54
CA ILE A 129 -13.66 13.44 10.23
C ILE A 129 -12.51 13.73 9.27
N LEU A 130 -12.14 12.76 8.43
CA LEU A 130 -11.08 12.93 7.45
C LEU A 130 -11.45 13.98 6.38
N ALA A 131 -12.68 13.94 5.86
CA ALA A 131 -13.15 14.90 4.87
C ALA A 131 -13.08 16.33 5.42
N GLU A 132 -13.68 16.57 6.59
CA GLU A 132 -13.64 17.88 7.27
C GLU A 132 -12.20 18.33 7.52
N PHE A 133 -11.34 17.42 8.00
CA PHE A 133 -9.94 17.73 8.20
C PHE A 133 -9.24 18.16 6.91
N LEU A 134 -9.46 17.48 5.79
CA LEU A 134 -8.84 17.82 4.50
C LEU A 134 -9.37 19.16 3.94
N GLU A 135 -10.67 19.42 4.06
CA GLU A 135 -11.30 20.69 3.68
C GLU A 135 -10.71 21.85 4.47
N LEU A 136 -10.54 21.70 5.79
CA LEU A 136 -9.86 22.67 6.65
C LEU A 136 -8.39 22.90 6.26
N ARG A 137 -7.76 21.97 5.52
CA ARG A 137 -6.40 22.13 4.97
C ARG A 137 -6.38 22.76 3.57
N GLY A 138 -7.55 23.07 3.01
CA GLY A 138 -7.72 23.78 1.75
C GLY A 138 -7.86 22.87 0.53
N PHE A 139 -8.26 21.61 0.71
CA PHE A 139 -8.55 20.70 -0.40
C PHE A 139 -10.05 20.66 -0.70
N GLU A 140 -10.39 20.46 -1.96
CA GLU A 140 -11.72 19.97 -2.34
C GLU A 140 -11.78 18.46 -2.06
N VAL A 141 -12.92 17.98 -1.55
CA VAL A 141 -13.08 16.57 -1.18
C VAL A 141 -14.26 15.93 -1.91
N ALA A 142 -14.02 14.80 -2.56
CA ALA A 142 -15.06 13.92 -3.09
C ALA A 142 -15.09 12.64 -2.25
N CYS A 143 -16.18 12.35 -1.55
CA CYS A 143 -16.27 11.20 -0.64
C CYS A 143 -17.34 10.21 -1.11
N VAL A 144 -16.97 8.94 -1.31
CA VAL A 144 -17.86 7.92 -1.88
C VAL A 144 -17.89 6.67 -0.99
N ASN A 145 -19.10 6.22 -0.68
CA ASN A 145 -19.35 5.05 0.15
C ASN A 145 -19.40 3.74 -0.66
N CYS A 146 -18.89 2.66 -0.09
CA CYS A 146 -18.84 1.36 -0.76
C CYS A 146 -20.22 0.74 -1.07
N LYS A 147 -21.32 1.18 -0.46
CA LYS A 147 -22.68 0.64 -0.68
C LYS A 147 -23.47 1.37 -1.77
N MET A 148 -22.83 2.28 -2.51
CA MET A 148 -23.45 2.93 -3.67
C MET A 148 -23.94 1.89 -4.68
N GLY A 149 -25.01 2.21 -5.41
CA GLY A 149 -25.63 1.33 -6.41
C GLY A 149 -26.64 0.33 -5.84
N GLY A 150 -26.42 -0.18 -4.62
CA GLY A 150 -27.39 -1.09 -3.99
C GLY A 150 -27.58 -2.40 -4.76
N ILE A 151 -26.59 -2.84 -5.53
CA ILE A 151 -26.64 -4.08 -6.29
C ILE A 151 -26.74 -5.25 -5.31
N GLU A 152 -27.78 -6.06 -5.46
CA GLU A 152 -28.05 -7.18 -4.58
C GLU A 152 -27.05 -8.31 -4.85
N LYS A 153 -26.60 -8.99 -3.79
CA LYS A 153 -25.54 -10.01 -3.88
C LYS A 153 -25.85 -11.17 -4.85
N THR A 154 -27.10 -11.58 -4.96
CA THR A 154 -27.53 -12.63 -5.89
C THR A 154 -27.46 -12.20 -7.34
N GLU A 155 -27.49 -10.90 -7.65
CA GLU A 155 -27.30 -10.38 -9.02
C GLU A 155 -25.90 -10.70 -9.57
N ILE A 156 -24.89 -10.79 -8.70
CA ILE A 156 -23.52 -11.17 -9.09
C ILE A 156 -23.25 -12.67 -8.90
N GLY A 157 -24.30 -13.46 -8.68
CA GLY A 157 -24.23 -14.92 -8.57
C GLY A 157 -23.92 -15.47 -7.17
N LEU A 158 -23.91 -14.63 -6.12
CA LEU A 158 -23.80 -15.11 -4.74
C LEU A 158 -25.10 -15.82 -4.35
N LYS A 159 -25.01 -17.03 -3.80
CA LYS A 159 -26.20 -17.78 -3.39
C LYS A 159 -26.74 -17.23 -2.07
N GLU A 160 -28.05 -17.38 -1.85
CA GLU A 160 -28.73 -16.85 -0.66
C GLU A 160 -28.10 -17.33 0.65
N TYR A 161 -27.66 -18.59 0.72
CA TYR A 161 -27.03 -19.16 1.91
C TYR A 161 -25.59 -18.65 2.16
N GLU A 162 -24.98 -17.98 1.18
CA GLU A 162 -23.64 -17.38 1.30
C GLU A 162 -23.70 -15.93 1.78
N LYS A 163 -24.91 -15.35 1.90
CA LYS A 163 -25.10 -14.03 2.50
C LYS A 163 -24.74 -14.04 3.98
N VAL A 164 -24.29 -12.89 4.47
CA VAL A 164 -24.04 -12.70 5.90
C VAL A 164 -25.37 -12.73 6.67
N ARG A 165 -26.43 -12.17 6.07
CA ARG A 165 -27.80 -12.26 6.58
C ARG A 165 -28.68 -12.94 5.54
N MET A 166 -28.86 -14.25 5.71
CA MET A 166 -29.75 -15.04 4.86
C MET A 166 -31.19 -14.52 4.91
N LEU A 167 -31.92 -14.71 3.81
CA LEU A 167 -33.32 -14.31 3.62
C LEU A 167 -33.55 -12.81 3.78
N SER A 168 -32.53 -12.01 3.46
CA SER A 168 -32.59 -10.55 3.53
C SER A 168 -31.90 -9.90 2.34
N TYR A 169 -32.30 -8.66 2.04
CA TYR A 169 -31.59 -7.83 1.08
C TYR A 169 -30.19 -7.51 1.63
N GLU A 170 -29.16 -7.89 0.89
CA GLU A 170 -27.79 -7.58 1.22
C GLU A 170 -27.05 -7.10 -0.03
N ALA A 171 -26.84 -5.78 -0.11
CA ALA A 171 -26.09 -5.20 -1.21
C ALA A 171 -24.62 -5.65 -1.19
N ILE A 172 -23.99 -5.73 -2.36
CA ILE A 172 -22.53 -5.85 -2.49
C ILE A 172 -21.85 -4.56 -2.01
N CYS A 173 -20.52 -4.54 -2.03
CA CYS A 173 -19.79 -3.28 -2.03
C CYS A 173 -19.38 -2.96 -3.47
N ASP A 174 -19.85 -1.86 -4.03
CA ASP A 174 -19.57 -1.45 -5.40
C ASP A 174 -18.35 -0.52 -5.46
N ASN A 175 -17.17 -1.13 -5.35
CA ASN A 175 -15.91 -0.40 -5.38
C ASN A 175 -15.51 0.02 -6.81
N VAL A 176 -16.14 -0.58 -7.83
CA VAL A 176 -16.01 -0.12 -9.22
C VAL A 176 -16.73 1.23 -9.34
N ALA A 177 -17.97 1.34 -8.89
CA ALA A 177 -18.68 2.63 -8.85
C ALA A 177 -17.92 3.68 -8.03
N GLN A 178 -17.33 3.33 -6.88
CA GLN A 178 -16.48 4.26 -6.13
C GLN A 178 -15.34 4.82 -6.99
N ALA A 179 -14.59 3.97 -7.68
CA ALA A 179 -13.50 4.40 -8.54
C ALA A 179 -14.00 5.23 -9.73
N LEU A 180 -15.09 4.81 -10.39
CA LEU A 180 -15.65 5.51 -11.55
C LEU A 180 -16.20 6.89 -11.20
N VAL A 181 -16.88 7.04 -10.06
CA VAL A 181 -17.33 8.34 -9.56
C VAL A 181 -16.14 9.24 -9.26
N LEU A 182 -15.10 8.75 -8.57
CA LEU A 182 -13.91 9.55 -8.27
C LEU A 182 -13.11 9.92 -9.54
N ASN A 183 -13.11 9.06 -10.55
CA ASN A 183 -12.54 9.36 -11.85
C ASN A 183 -13.30 10.50 -12.57
N GLU A 184 -14.63 10.51 -12.48
CA GLU A 184 -15.47 11.58 -13.05
C GLU A 184 -15.28 12.89 -12.29
N GLU A 185 -15.13 12.81 -10.96
CA GLU A 185 -14.79 13.95 -10.10
C GLU A 185 -13.37 14.50 -10.35
N LYS A 186 -12.55 13.79 -11.15
CA LYS A 186 -11.17 14.16 -11.53
C LYS A 186 -10.30 14.46 -10.30
N THR A 187 -10.36 13.58 -9.32
CA THR A 187 -9.51 13.70 -8.14
C THR A 187 -8.04 13.53 -8.50
N ASP A 188 -7.16 14.21 -7.78
CA ASP A 188 -5.72 14.12 -7.96
C ASP A 188 -5.11 12.94 -7.19
N LEU A 189 -5.71 12.60 -6.05
CA LEU A 189 -5.35 11.48 -5.17
C LEU A 189 -6.61 10.84 -4.62
N ASN A 190 -6.64 9.52 -4.56
CA ASN A 190 -7.68 8.78 -3.86
C ASN A 190 -7.16 8.14 -2.57
N ILE A 191 -7.84 8.39 -1.44
CA ILE A 191 -7.59 7.73 -0.16
C ILE A 191 -8.54 6.56 -0.01
N VAL A 192 -7.99 5.37 0.15
CA VAL A 192 -8.72 4.16 0.52
C VAL A 192 -8.85 4.09 2.04
N LEU A 193 -10.09 4.11 2.52
CA LEU A 193 -10.42 4.14 3.95
C LEU A 193 -11.23 2.91 4.35
N GLY A 194 -10.50 1.86 4.73
CA GLY A 194 -11.07 0.64 5.31
C GLY A 194 -11.90 -0.18 4.33
N LEU A 195 -11.57 -0.20 3.04
CA LEU A 195 -12.13 -1.17 2.11
C LEU A 195 -11.70 -2.59 2.49
N CYS A 196 -12.59 -3.56 2.27
CA CYS A 196 -12.34 -4.95 2.66
C CYS A 196 -11.39 -5.64 1.67
N MET A 197 -10.82 -6.79 2.07
CA MET A 197 -10.01 -7.60 1.16
C MET A 197 -10.77 -7.92 -0.14
N GLY A 198 -10.11 -7.67 -1.28
CA GLY A 198 -10.68 -7.85 -2.61
C GLY A 198 -11.46 -6.64 -3.10
N HIS A 199 -12.09 -5.88 -2.20
CA HIS A 199 -12.77 -4.63 -2.53
C HIS A 199 -11.78 -3.48 -2.78
N ASP A 200 -10.73 -3.42 -1.96
CA ASP A 200 -9.59 -2.53 -2.16
C ASP A 200 -8.87 -2.80 -3.49
N ILE A 201 -8.61 -4.08 -3.81
CA ILE A 201 -8.00 -4.49 -5.08
C ILE A 201 -8.86 -4.04 -6.26
N THR A 202 -10.17 -4.30 -6.23
CA THR A 202 -11.09 -3.88 -7.29
C THR A 202 -11.12 -2.36 -7.46
N PHE A 203 -11.08 -1.59 -6.36
CA PHE A 203 -10.93 -0.14 -6.43
C PHE A 203 -9.62 0.25 -7.12
N SER A 204 -8.49 -0.32 -6.67
CA SER A 204 -7.15 -0.04 -7.20
C SER A 204 -7.04 -0.32 -8.70
N MET A 205 -7.70 -1.36 -9.21
CA MET A 205 -7.71 -1.70 -10.64
C MET A 205 -8.45 -0.68 -11.50
N ASN A 206 -9.37 0.10 -10.92
CA ASN A 206 -10.26 1.01 -11.66
C ASN A 206 -9.98 2.50 -11.38
N SER A 207 -9.15 2.83 -10.38
CA SER A 207 -8.76 4.20 -10.07
C SER A 207 -7.78 4.73 -11.12
N LYS A 208 -8.12 5.86 -11.77
CA LYS A 208 -7.20 6.56 -12.69
C LYS A 208 -6.18 7.41 -11.94
N ALA A 209 -6.63 8.11 -10.90
CA ALA A 209 -5.74 8.83 -9.99
C ALA A 209 -4.89 7.83 -9.18
N PRO A 210 -3.66 8.20 -8.78
CA PRO A 210 -2.92 7.44 -7.78
C PRO A 210 -3.76 7.31 -6.50
N HIS A 211 -3.56 6.22 -5.78
CA HIS A 211 -4.28 5.98 -4.54
C HIS A 211 -3.35 5.51 -3.42
N THR A 212 -3.76 5.77 -2.19
CA THR A 212 -3.07 5.31 -0.99
C THR A 212 -4.07 4.80 0.03
N THR A 213 -3.70 3.76 0.78
CA THR A 213 -4.54 3.22 1.84
C THR A 213 -4.16 3.85 3.17
N LEU A 214 -5.07 4.62 3.75
CA LEU A 214 -4.88 5.21 5.07
C LEU A 214 -5.23 4.22 6.18
N ILE A 215 -6.32 3.46 6.01
CA ILE A 215 -6.75 2.44 6.96
C ILE A 215 -6.97 1.12 6.23
N VAL A 216 -6.16 0.11 6.57
CA VAL A 216 -6.37 -1.27 6.11
C VAL A 216 -7.41 -1.93 7.00
N LYS A 217 -8.50 -2.45 6.39
CA LYS A 217 -9.62 -2.98 7.16
C LYS A 217 -9.27 -4.29 7.85
N ASP A 218 -9.05 -4.21 9.16
CA ASP A 218 -9.11 -5.36 10.06
C ASP A 218 -10.16 -5.11 11.14
N ARG A 219 -11.28 -5.83 11.09
CA ARG A 219 -12.38 -5.66 12.05
C ARG A 219 -12.03 -6.17 13.44
N ARG A 220 -11.10 -7.13 13.54
CA ARG A 220 -10.80 -7.85 14.77
C ARG A 220 -9.78 -7.12 15.62
N THR A 221 -8.83 -6.43 14.98
CA THR A 221 -7.69 -5.80 15.65
C THR A 221 -7.78 -4.28 15.71
N GLY A 222 -8.95 -3.70 15.37
CA GLY A 222 -9.09 -2.25 15.30
C GLY A 222 -8.26 -1.64 14.17
N HIS A 223 -8.27 -2.30 13.00
CA HIS A 223 -7.56 -1.87 11.79
C HIS A 223 -6.03 -1.93 11.89
N ASN A 224 -5.51 -2.86 12.71
CA ASN A 224 -4.08 -3.13 12.85
C ASN A 224 -3.74 -4.58 12.42
N PRO A 225 -3.67 -4.85 11.11
CA PRO A 225 -3.41 -6.20 10.59
C PRO A 225 -2.01 -6.75 10.92
N ALA A 226 -1.12 -5.94 11.52
CA ALA A 226 0.20 -6.40 11.96
C ALA A 226 0.14 -7.22 13.26
N VAL A 227 -0.85 -6.97 14.12
CA VAL A 227 -1.07 -7.70 15.38
C VAL A 227 -1.04 -9.23 15.21
N PRO A 228 -1.81 -9.84 14.29
CA PRO A 228 -1.79 -11.30 14.14
C PRO A 228 -0.46 -11.85 13.63
N LEU A 229 0.36 -11.04 12.94
CA LEU A 229 1.71 -11.45 12.50
C LEU A 229 2.67 -11.49 13.68
N TYR A 230 2.65 -10.46 14.54
CA TYR A 230 3.53 -10.38 15.71
C TYR A 230 3.17 -11.40 16.78
N GLN A 231 1.87 -11.52 17.07
CA GLN A 231 1.38 -12.35 18.16
C GLN A 231 1.21 -13.82 17.75
N GLY A 232 1.30 -14.15 16.46
CA GLY A 232 1.26 -15.52 15.96
C GLY A 232 2.55 -16.31 16.18
N TYR A 233 3.66 -15.63 16.53
CA TYR A 233 4.99 -16.24 16.61
C TYR A 233 5.34 -16.74 18.04
N PRO A 234 5.96 -17.93 18.21
CA PRO A 234 6.40 -18.43 19.52
C PRO A 234 7.44 -17.53 20.21
N PRO A 235 7.65 -17.65 21.54
CA PRO A 235 7.09 -18.67 22.43
C PRO A 235 5.68 -18.36 22.95
N CYS A 236 5.19 -17.11 22.84
CA CYS A 236 3.93 -16.68 23.45
C CYS A 236 2.87 -16.36 22.39
N ASN A 237 2.37 -17.39 21.69
CA ASN A 237 1.34 -17.24 20.66
C ASN A 237 -0.03 -17.80 21.06
N PHE A 238 -0.33 -17.98 22.34
CA PHE A 238 -1.57 -18.63 22.83
C PHE A 238 -2.86 -18.13 22.14
N TYR A 239 -2.98 -16.82 21.90
CA TYR A 239 -4.17 -16.20 21.31
C TYR A 239 -4.22 -16.21 19.78
N TYR A 240 -3.06 -16.31 19.12
CA TYR A 240 -2.92 -16.23 17.66
C TYR A 240 -2.21 -17.43 17.03
N GLY A 241 -1.94 -18.49 17.79
CA GLY A 241 -1.14 -19.64 17.37
C GLY A 241 -1.74 -20.39 16.18
N ARG A 242 -3.05 -20.23 15.96
CA ARG A 242 -3.74 -20.72 14.76
C ARG A 242 -3.17 -20.18 13.45
N MET A 243 -2.55 -19.00 13.47
CA MET A 243 -1.93 -18.39 12.29
C MET A 243 -0.74 -19.21 11.76
N ARG A 244 -0.24 -20.18 12.55
CA ARG A 244 0.89 -21.05 12.18
C ARG A 244 0.52 -22.55 12.13
N SER A 245 -0.67 -22.95 12.56
CA SER A 245 -1.05 -24.36 12.64
C SER A 245 -1.62 -24.86 11.31
N VAL A 246 -0.79 -25.56 10.51
CA VAL A 246 -1.15 -26.47 9.39
C VAL A 246 -1.84 -25.75 8.19
N PRO A 247 -1.77 -26.25 6.93
CA PRO A 247 -2.42 -25.58 5.82
C PRO A 247 -3.93 -25.61 6.02
N SER A 248 -4.53 -24.48 6.37
CA SER A 248 -5.97 -24.32 6.24
C SER A 248 -6.29 -24.34 4.75
N GLU A 249 -7.11 -25.29 4.31
CA GLU A 249 -7.62 -25.34 2.94
C GLU A 249 -8.49 -24.11 2.61
N THR A 250 -8.96 -23.37 3.63
CA THR A 250 -9.93 -22.26 3.51
C THR A 250 -9.43 -20.92 4.06
N GLY A 251 -8.18 -20.84 4.56
CA GLY A 251 -7.58 -19.62 5.14
C GLY A 251 -8.16 -19.17 6.49
N GLY A 252 -9.17 -19.86 7.01
CA GLY A 252 -9.76 -19.68 8.35
C GLY A 252 -9.54 -20.91 9.23
N ARG A 253 -9.97 -20.87 10.49
CA ARG A 253 -9.99 -22.09 11.34
C ARG A 253 -10.81 -23.20 10.68
#